data_AF-A0A963W0H1-F1
#
_entry.id   AF-A0A963W0H1-F1
#
_cell.length_a   1.000
_cell.length_b   1.000
_cell.length_c   1.000
_cell.angle_alpha   90.00
_cell.angle_beta   90.00
_cell.angle_gamma   90.00
#
_symmetry.space_group_name_H-M   'P 1'
#
loop_
_entity.id
_entity.type
_entity.pdbx_description
1 polymer ?
#
loop_
_entity_poly.entity_id
_entity_poly.type
_entity_poly.pdbx_seq_one_letter_code
_entity_poly.pdbx_strand_id
1 'polypeptide(L)' 'MSDRTRLIRIDTRLSSLRAAHRALDNRIEQLTAEGTPDQVALQRLKKQKLALKDRIAQVERESHPDIIA' A
#
# COMPACT_ATOMS: atom_id res chain seq x y z
N MET A 1 -13.03 -0.79 26.60
CA MET A 1 -12.88 -2.02 25.80
C MET A 1 -12.96 -1.76 24.28
N SER A 2 -13.77 -0.80 23.81
CA SER A 2 -13.97 -0.52 22.36
C SER A 2 -12.75 -0.01 21.59
N ASP A 3 -11.87 0.80 22.20
CA ASP A 3 -10.73 1.39 21.49
C ASP A 3 -9.66 0.37 21.11
N ARG A 4 -9.46 -0.67 21.93
CA ARG A 4 -8.45 -1.70 21.66
C ARG A 4 -8.83 -2.55 20.44
N THR A 5 -10.11 -2.89 20.28
CA THR A 5 -10.62 -3.61 19.11
C THR A 5 -10.56 -2.76 17.84
N ARG A 6 -10.69 -1.44 17.97
CA ARG A 6 -10.54 -0.51 16.84
C ARG A 6 -9.09 -0.47 16.35
N LEU A 7 -8.12 -0.35 17.25
CA LEU A 7 -6.68 -0.34 16.91
C LEU A 7 -6.25 -1.63 16.22
N ILE A 8 -6.63 -2.79 16.77
CA ILE A 8 -6.30 -4.10 16.16
C ILE A 8 -6.84 -4.21 14.72
N ARG A 9 -8.06 -3.71 14.47
CA ARG A 9 -8.65 -3.69 13.12
C ARG A 9 -7.88 -2.79 12.16
N ILE A 10 -7.47 -1.60 12.62
CA ILE A 10 -6.68 -0.67 11.82
C ILE A 10 -5.30 -1.26 11.49
N ASP A 11 -4.61 -1.84 12.48
CA ASP A 11 -3.30 -2.47 12.28
C ASP A 11 -3.36 -3.66 11.32
N THR A 12 -4.42 -4.47 11.42
CA THR A 12 -4.65 -5.59 10.50
C THR A 12 -4.83 -5.08 9.06
N ARG A 13 -5.70 -4.08 8.89
CA ARG A 13 -5.95 -3.45 7.58
C ARG A 13 -4.68 -2.83 7.00
N LEU A 14 -3.90 -2.13 7.82
CA LEU A 14 -2.65 -1.50 7.43
C LEU A 14 -1.61 -2.55 7.01
N SER A 15 -1.52 -3.66 7.75
CA SER A 15 -0.65 -4.78 7.42
C SER A 15 -1.00 -5.41 6.07
N SER A 16 -2.29 -5.63 5.80
CA SER A 16 -2.76 -6.15 4.50
C SER A 16 -2.45 -5.18 3.35
N LEU A 17 -2.69 -3.87 3.54
CA LEU A 17 -2.40 -2.86 2.51
C LEU A 17 -0.90 -2.78 2.22
N ARG A 18 -0.04 -2.79 3.25
CA ARG A 18 1.42 -2.80 3.11
C ARG A 18 1.92 -4.07 2.41
N ALA A 19 1.33 -5.22 2.71
CA ALA A 19 1.66 -6.48 2.03
C ALA A 19 1.30 -6.42 0.54
N ALA A 20 0.10 -5.94 0.20
CA ALA A 20 -0.32 -5.75 -1.19
C ALA A 20 0.58 -4.76 -1.95
N HIS A 21 0.97 -3.65 -1.30
CA HIS A 21 1.90 -2.68 -1.88
C HIS A 21 3.27 -3.31 -2.18
N ARG A 22 3.84 -4.09 -1.25
CA ARG A 22 5.10 -4.83 -1.49
C ARG A 22 4.98 -5.85 -2.63
N ALA A 23 3.85 -6.54 -2.72
CA ALA A 23 3.61 -7.48 -3.81
C ALA A 23 3.59 -6.78 -5.19
N LEU A 24 2.98 -5.58 -5.27
CA LEU A 24 3.03 -4.77 -6.49
C LEU A 24 4.46 -4.31 -6.81
N ASP A 25 5.27 -3.97 -5.80
CA ASP A 25 6.66 -3.61 -6.02
C ASP A 25 7.47 -4.75 -6.63
N ASN A 26 7.39 -5.94 -6.04
CA ASN A 26 8.05 -7.13 -6.58
C ASN A 26 7.59 -7.42 -8.02
N ARG A 27 6.30 -7.23 -8.32
CA ARG A 27 5.75 -7.41 -9.68
C ARG A 27 6.33 -6.40 -10.66
N ILE A 28 6.49 -5.14 -10.25
CA ILE A 28 7.09 -4.07 -11.06
C ILE A 28 8.57 -4.38 -11.32
N GLU A 29 9.31 -4.80 -10.29
CA GLU A 29 10.72 -5.18 -10.41
C GLU A 29 10.91 -6.35 -11.38
N GLN A 30 10.11 -7.41 -11.24
CA GLN A 30 10.13 -8.56 -12.15
C GLN A 30 9.86 -8.13 -13.60
N LEU A 31 8.78 -7.36 -13.83
CA LEU A 31 8.42 -6.90 -15.16
C LEU A 31 9.49 -5.96 -15.75
N THR A 32 10.14 -5.16 -14.92
CA THR A 32 11.22 -4.24 -15.36
C THR A 32 12.52 -4.99 -15.67
N ALA A 33 12.76 -6.12 -15.00
CA ALA A 33 13.92 -6.97 -15.27
C ALA A 33 13.78 -7.77 -16.58
N GLU A 34 12.58 -7.84 -17.17
CA GLU A 34 12.38 -8.39 -18.51
C GLU A 34 13.03 -7.47 -19.56
N GLY A 35 13.72 -8.06 -20.56
CA GLY A 35 14.49 -7.28 -21.56
C GLY A 35 13.66 -6.34 -22.45
N THR A 36 12.34 -6.56 -22.52
CA THR A 36 11.37 -5.67 -23.18
C THR A 36 10.12 -5.57 -22.31
N PRO A 37 10.12 -4.68 -21.31
CA PRO A 37 9.01 -4.57 -20.38
C PRO A 37 7.76 -3.99 -21.07
N ASP A 38 6.60 -4.57 -20.84
CA ASP A 38 5.32 -3.98 -21.27
C ASP A 38 5.09 -2.67 -20.50
N GLN A 39 5.31 -1.55 -21.19
CA GLN A 39 5.17 -0.21 -20.62
C GLN A 39 3.74 0.08 -20.15
N VAL A 40 2.72 -0.42 -20.84
CA VAL A 40 1.32 -0.21 -20.44
C VAL A 40 1.02 -0.97 -19.15
N ALA A 41 1.49 -2.21 -19.05
CA ALA A 41 1.38 -3.00 -17.82
C ALA A 41 2.13 -2.33 -16.65
N LEU A 42 3.36 -1.86 -16.87
CA LEU A 42 4.14 -1.12 -15.86
C LEU A 42 3.41 0.13 -15.37
N GLN A 43 2.84 0.94 -16.27
CA GLN A 43 2.10 2.14 -15.88
C GLN A 43 0.86 1.82 -15.05
N ARG A 44 0.13 0.75 -15.41
CA ARG A 44 -1.02 0.27 -14.62
C ARG A 44 -0.60 -0.17 -13.22
N LEU A 45 0.48 -0.93 -13.10
CA LEU A 45 1.01 -1.38 -11.80
C LEU A 45 1.48 -0.21 -10.93
N LYS A 46 2.20 0.75 -11.51
CA LYS A 46 2.62 1.98 -10.80
C LYS A 46 1.44 2.80 -10.29
N LYS A 47 0.38 2.93 -11.09
CA LYS A 47 -0.86 3.62 -10.67
C LYS A 47 -1.55 2.89 -9.51
N GLN A 48 -1.62 1.56 -9.57
CA GLN A 48 -2.17 0.75 -8.47
C GLN A 48 -1.32 0.88 -7.20
N LYS A 49 0.01 0.87 -7.33
CA LYS A 49 0.96 1.06 -6.22
C LYS A 49 0.74 2.42 -5.56
N LEU A 50 0.61 3.49 -6.34
CA LEU A 50 0.33 4.84 -5.84
C LEU A 50 -1.00 4.88 -5.06
N ALA A 51 -2.07 4.31 -5.62
CA ALA A 51 -3.37 4.26 -4.94
C ALA A 51 -3.31 3.49 -3.61
N LEU A 52 -2.55 2.39 -3.53
CA LEU A 52 -2.31 1.67 -2.27
C LEU A 52 -1.54 2.52 -1.28
N LYS A 53 -0.49 3.23 -1.72
CA LYS A 53 0.28 4.15 -0.87
C LYS A 53 -0.62 5.25 -0.28
N ASP A 54 -1.47 5.86 -1.09
CA ASP A 54 -2.40 6.90 -0.64
C ASP A 54 -3.41 6.34 0.37
N ARG A 55 -3.88 5.12 0.16
CA ARG A 55 -4.78 4.43 1.08
C ARG A 55 -4.11 4.06 2.40
N ILE A 56 -2.84 3.63 2.36
CA ILE A 56 -2.00 3.39 3.54
C ILE A 56 -1.90 4.67 4.35
N ALA A 57 -1.51 5.78 3.71
CA ALA A 57 -1.39 7.07 4.37
C ALA A 57 -2.71 7.54 4.99
N GLN A 58 -3.85 7.30 4.33
CA GLN A 58 -5.17 7.58 4.90
C GLN A 58 -5.45 6.77 6.17
N VAL A 59 -5.19 5.47 6.17
CA VAL A 59 -5.43 4.61 7.32
C VAL A 59 -4.46 4.91 8.46
N GLU A 60 -3.21 5.27 8.16
CA GLU A 60 -2.21 5.69 9.14
C GLU A 60 -2.63 6.97 9.86
N ARG A 61 -3.18 7.96 9.12
CA ARG A 61 -3.79 9.18 9.68
C ARG A 61 -4.95 8.88 10.62
N GLU A 62 -5.80 7.92 10.26
CA GLU A 62 -6.93 7.50 11.10
C GLU A 62 -6.48 6.82 12.41
N SER A 63 -5.28 6.22 12.41
CA SER A 63 -4.68 5.54 13.57
C SER A 63 -3.88 6.49 14.46
N HIS A 64 -3.20 7.48 13.87
CA HIS A 64 -2.33 8.42 14.57
C HIS A 64 -2.71 9.87 14.21
N PRO A 65 -3.67 10.46 14.93
CA PRO A 65 -4.06 11.85 14.69
C PRO A 65 -2.93 12.86 14.94
N ASP A 66 -1.85 12.49 15.65
CA ASP A 66 -0.75 13.37 16.05
C ASP A 66 0.46 13.42 15.07
N ILE A 67 0.45 12.71 13.94
CA ILE A 67 1.64 12.64 13.04
C ILE A 67 1.60 13.70 11.91
N ILE A 68 0.51 14.47 11.81
CA ILE A 68 0.38 15.57 10.83
C ILE A 68 0.09 16.87 11.59
N ALA A 69 1.14 17.39 12.22
CA ALA A 69 1.24 18.76 12.72
C ALA A 69 2.50 19.40 12.11
#